data_AF-A0A101XEQ9-F1
#
_entry.id   AF-A0A101XEQ9-F1
#
_cell.length_a   1.000
_cell.length_b   1.000
_cell.length_c   1.000
_cell.angle_alpha   90.00
_cell.angle_beta   90.00
_cell.angle_gamma   90.00
#
_symmetry.space_group_name_H-M   'P 1'
#
loop_
_entity.id
_entity.type
_entity.pdbx_description
1 polymer ?
#
loop_
_entity_poly.entity_id
_entity_poly.type
_entity_poly.pdbx_seq_one_letter_code
_entity_poly.pdbx_strand_id
1 'polypeptide(L)'
;RAAGFNINVREVDNGLELYVPIEDTKRILRMLGLYEKFYGEPRKLPGIDEAIKVLSNFPIRKWHVHVGKERNSRGYEYEETCLLVSLGNSEAAAKLKEALTNMGIRVRKVVWGTVVICNPEDRELVMRALQSLTRQGNG
;
A
#
# COMPACT_ATOMS: atom_id res chain seq x y z
N ARG A 1 -7.21 -7.17 19.66
CA ARG A 1 -7.24 -5.72 19.37
C ARG A 1 -7.18 -4.96 20.68
N ALA A 2 -6.24 -4.04 20.84
CA ALA A 2 -6.18 -3.14 21.99
C ALA A 2 -6.00 -1.71 21.49
N ALA A 3 -6.75 -0.76 22.06
CA ALA A 3 -6.72 0.66 21.66
C ALA A 3 -6.86 0.92 20.15
N GLY A 4 -7.59 0.07 19.42
CA GLY A 4 -7.79 0.19 17.97
C GLY A 4 -6.65 -0.37 17.09
N PHE A 5 -5.60 -0.93 17.68
CA PHE A 5 -4.50 -1.57 16.96
C PHE A 5 -4.73 -3.09 16.82
N ASN A 6 -4.35 -3.64 15.67
CA ASN A 6 -4.29 -5.09 15.48
C ASN A 6 -3.00 -5.57 16.12
N ILE A 7 -3.09 -6.34 17.21
CA ILE A 7 -1.92 -6.80 17.95
C ILE A 7 -1.98 -8.32 17.99
N ASN A 8 -0.89 -8.96 17.62
CA ASN A 8 -0.70 -10.39 17.80
C ASN A 8 0.33 -10.62 18.90
N VAL A 9 -0.02 -11.40 19.91
CA VAL A 9 0.83 -11.67 21.06
C VAL A 9 1.25 -13.13 20.98
N ARG A 10 2.56 -13.39 20.99
CA ARG A 10 3.12 -14.73 20.99
C ARG A 10 3.91 -14.94 22.27
N GLU A 11 3.68 -16.07 22.92
CA GLU A 11 4.49 -16.52 24.05
C GLU A 11 5.75 -17.22 23.49
N VAL A 12 6.92 -16.80 23.97
CA VAL A 12 8.23 -17.37 23.65
C VAL A 12 8.94 -17.73 24.94
N ASP A 13 9.97 -18.58 24.87
CA ASP A 13 10.61 -19.22 26.04
C ASP A 13 11.03 -18.27 27.18
N ASN A 14 11.24 -16.98 26.89
CA ASN A 14 11.63 -15.95 27.87
C ASN A 14 10.69 -14.72 27.92
N GLY A 15 9.44 -14.81 27.46
CA GLY A 15 8.46 -13.73 27.63
C GLY A 15 7.39 -13.62 26.55
N LEU A 16 6.79 -12.43 26.45
CA LEU A 16 5.78 -12.11 25.44
C LEU A 16 6.39 -11.29 24.31
N GLU A 17 6.28 -11.80 23.08
CA GLU A 17 6.54 -11.02 21.88
C GLU A 17 5.25 -10.36 21.38
N LEU A 18 5.30 -9.04 21.26
CA LEU A 18 4.23 -8.21 20.72
C LEU A 18 4.52 -7.91 19.26
N TYR A 19 3.69 -8.44 18.37
CA TYR A 19 3.67 -8.04 16.98
C TYR A 19 2.59 -6.99 16.74
N VAL A 20 3.04 -5.82 16.29
CA VAL A 20 2.18 -4.74 15.81
C VAL A 20 2.44 -4.60 14.31
N PRO A 21 1.41 -4.67 13.44
CA PRO A 21 1.55 -4.43 12.02
C PRO A 21 2.31 -3.13 11.73
N ILE A 22 3.04 -3.10 10.62
CA ILE A 22 3.88 -1.95 10.28
C ILE A 22 3.06 -0.65 10.15
N GLU A 23 1.81 -0.75 9.69
CA GLU A 23 0.88 0.40 9.61
C GLU A 23 0.61 1.01 10.99
N ASP A 24 0.24 0.15 11.94
CA ASP A 24 -0.04 0.52 13.32
C ASP A 24 1.24 1.02 14.02
N THR A 25 2.38 0.38 13.76
CA THR A 25 3.70 0.81 14.27
C THR A 25 4.05 2.22 13.80
N LYS A 26 3.92 2.50 12.49
CA LYS A 26 4.16 3.84 11.93
C LYS A 26 3.23 4.88 12.55
N ARG A 27 1.95 4.53 12.75
CA ARG A 27 0.97 5.42 13.39
C ARG A 27 1.35 5.74 14.83
N ILE A 28 1.71 4.73 15.62
CA ILE A 28 2.18 4.90 17.01
C ILE A 28 3.42 5.80 17.04
N LEU A 29 4.41 5.55 16.19
CA LEU A 29 5.63 6.36 16.16
C LEU A 29 5.39 7.81 15.77
N ARG A 30 4.40 8.10 14.90
CA ARG A 30 3.98 9.48 14.60
C ARG A 30 3.32 10.13 15.81
N MET A 31 2.42 9.41 16.50
CA MET A 31 1.78 9.91 17.72
C MET A 31 2.78 10.22 18.84
N LEU A 32 3.87 9.46 18.90
CA LEU A 32 4.95 9.64 19.89
C LEU A 32 6.00 10.69 19.46
N GLY A 33 5.92 11.27 18.26
CA GLY A 33 6.95 12.18 17.73
C GLY A 33 8.29 11.50 17.45
N LEU A 34 8.32 10.17 17.36
CA LEU A 34 9.54 9.37 17.18
C LEU A 34 9.74 8.88 15.74
N TYR A 35 8.77 9.12 14.85
CA TYR A 35 8.78 8.58 13.49
C TYR A 35 10.08 8.90 12.74
N GLU A 36 10.51 10.17 12.75
CA GLU A 36 11.69 10.64 12.02
C GLU A 36 12.99 10.01 12.55
N LYS A 37 13.05 9.71 13.85
CA LYS A 37 14.20 9.03 14.46
C LYS A 37 14.41 7.61 13.90
N PHE A 38 13.34 6.91 13.54
CA PHE A 38 13.41 5.52 13.06
C PHE A 38 13.31 5.39 11.54
N TYR A 39 12.58 6.28 10.88
CA TYR A 39 12.25 6.16 9.46
C TYR A 39 12.72 7.35 8.61
N GLY A 40 13.36 8.36 9.21
CA GLY A 40 13.77 9.58 8.53
C GLY A 40 12.59 10.50 8.20
N GLU A 41 12.84 11.55 7.43
CA GLU A 41 11.79 12.48 6.99
C GLU A 41 10.68 11.75 6.23
N PRO A 42 9.40 12.12 6.46
CA PRO A 42 8.28 11.55 5.70
C PRO A 42 8.51 11.76 4.21
N ARG A 43 8.48 10.67 3.44
CA ARG A 43 8.54 10.75 1.98
C ARG A 43 7.39 11.63 1.48
N LYS A 44 7.72 12.64 0.68
CA LYS A 44 6.73 13.47 -0.01
C LYS A 44 5.98 12.60 -1.04
N LEU A 45 4.68 12.43 -0.82
CA LEU A 45 3.78 11.76 -1.77
C LEU A 45 3.42 12.71 -2.91
N PRO A 46 3.15 12.20 -4.13
CA PRO A 46 2.61 13.01 -5.21
C PRO A 46 1.21 13.52 -4.85
N GLY A 47 0.77 14.59 -5.52
CA GLY A 47 -0.56 15.14 -5.35
C GLY A 47 -1.64 14.17 -5.86
N ILE A 48 -2.83 14.21 -5.26
CA ILE A 48 -3.94 13.35 -5.70
C ILE A 48 -4.35 13.64 -7.15
N ASP A 49 -4.34 14.90 -7.58
CA ASP A 49 -4.69 15.29 -8.95
C ASP A 49 -3.68 14.78 -9.99
N GLU A 50 -2.40 14.74 -9.61
CA GLU A 50 -1.34 14.17 -10.45
C GLU A 50 -1.55 12.65 -10.61
N ALA A 51 -1.86 11.97 -9.52
CA ALA A 51 -2.20 10.54 -9.55
C ALA A 51 -3.45 10.28 -10.41
N ILE A 52 -4.50 11.09 -10.28
CA ILE A 52 -5.71 11.01 -11.12
C ILE A 52 -5.34 11.16 -12.60
N LYS A 53 -4.57 12.20 -12.93
CA LYS A 53 -4.14 12.49 -14.31
C LYS A 53 -3.32 11.35 -14.92
N VAL A 54 -2.42 10.73 -14.15
CA VAL A 54 -1.66 9.58 -14.63
C VAL A 54 -2.59 8.38 -14.84
N LEU A 55 -3.43 8.05 -13.85
CA LEU A 55 -4.31 6.89 -13.91
C LEU A 55 -5.36 6.98 -15.03
N SER A 56 -5.85 8.19 -15.36
CA SER A 56 -6.82 8.40 -16.45
C SER A 56 -6.28 8.05 -17.84
N ASN A 57 -4.95 7.99 -18.02
CA ASN A 57 -4.33 7.63 -19.30
C ASN A 57 -4.25 6.12 -19.54
N PHE A 58 -4.73 5.30 -18.61
CA PHE A 58 -4.62 3.85 -18.69
C PHE A 58 -6.00 3.17 -18.75
N PRO A 59 -6.13 2.07 -19.51
CA PRO A 59 -7.37 1.31 -19.60
C PRO A 59 -7.54 0.41 -18.37
N ILE A 60 -7.83 1.02 -17.22
CA ILE A 60 -8.04 0.31 -15.96
C ILE A 60 -9.39 -0.41 -16.03
N ARG A 61 -9.38 -1.75 -15.99
CA ARG A 61 -10.59 -2.58 -16.08
C ARG A 61 -11.27 -2.77 -14.74
N LYS A 62 -10.46 -3.08 -13.71
CA LYS A 62 -10.93 -3.31 -12.35
C LYS A 62 -9.80 -3.06 -11.37
N TRP A 63 -10.16 -2.71 -10.15
CA TRP A 63 -9.23 -2.66 -9.03
C TRP A 63 -9.92 -3.16 -7.76
N HIS A 64 -9.14 -3.73 -6.86
CA HIS A 64 -9.63 -4.17 -5.55
C HIS A 64 -8.49 -4.24 -4.54
N VAL A 65 -8.85 -4.20 -3.26
CA VAL A 65 -7.92 -4.41 -2.16
C VAL A 65 -7.91 -5.90 -1.83
N HIS A 66 -6.72 -6.49 -1.75
CA HIS A 66 -6.49 -7.86 -1.34
C HIS A 66 -5.70 -7.88 -0.03
N VAL A 67 -6.15 -8.71 0.91
CA VAL A 67 -5.44 -8.98 2.16
C VAL A 67 -4.93 -10.42 2.09
N GLY A 68 -3.61 -10.58 2.11
CA GLY A 68 -2.93 -11.87 2.06
C GLY A 68 -2.12 -12.11 3.33
N LYS A 69 -1.85 -13.38 3.64
CA LYS A 69 -0.88 -13.74 4.67
C LYS A 69 0.50 -13.83 4.03
N GLU A 70 1.47 -13.15 4.64
CA GLU A 70 2.87 -13.15 4.24
C GLU A 70 3.73 -13.63 5.40
N ARG A 71 4.94 -14.10 5.08
CA ARG A 71 5.89 -14.57 6.08
C ARG A 71 7.23 -13.88 5.88
N ASN A 72 7.78 -13.30 6.95
CA ASN A 72 9.11 -12.68 6.87
C ASN A 72 10.23 -13.75 6.98
N SER A 73 11.48 -13.35 6.73
CA SER A 73 12.66 -14.24 6.79
C SER A 73 12.92 -14.85 8.17
N ARG A 74 12.34 -14.28 9.24
CA ARG A 74 12.44 -14.80 10.61
C ARG A 74 11.27 -15.73 10.96
N GLY A 75 10.43 -16.06 9.98
CA GLY A 75 9.34 -17.01 10.12
C GLY A 75 8.05 -16.44 10.70
N TYR A 76 7.95 -15.13 10.91
CA TYR A 76 6.71 -14.50 11.41
C TYR A 76 5.70 -14.33 10.30
N GLU A 77 4.48 -14.77 10.57
CA GLU A 77 3.33 -14.56 9.70
C GLU A 77 2.64 -13.23 10.02
N TYR A 78 2.28 -12.48 8.98
CA TYR A 78 1.57 -11.22 9.10
C TYR A 78 0.57 -11.06 7.95
N GLU A 79 -0.47 -10.26 8.18
CA GLU A 79 -1.37 -9.86 7.11
C GLU A 79 -0.80 -8.66 6.38
N GLU A 80 -0.81 -8.73 5.05
CA GLU A 80 -0.43 -7.63 4.19
C GLU A 80 -1.59 -7.26 3.28
N THR A 81 -1.87 -5.96 3.24
CA THR A 81 -2.95 -5.41 2.43
C THR A 81 -2.37 -4.70 1.19
N CYS A 82 -2.72 -5.19 0.01
CA CYS A 82 -2.26 -4.67 -1.28
C CYS A 82 -3.44 -4.22 -2.14
N LEU A 83 -3.25 -3.13 -2.89
CA LEU A 83 -4.12 -2.74 -4.00
C LEU A 83 -3.67 -3.45 -5.27
N LEU A 84 -4.64 -4.08 -5.95
CA LEU A 84 -4.47 -4.74 -7.24
C LEU A 84 -5.20 -3.93 -8.31
N VAL A 85 -4.47 -3.38 -9.28
CA VAL A 85 -5.02 -2.61 -10.40
C VAL A 85 -4.85 -3.39 -11.69
N SER A 86 -5.93 -3.88 -12.26
CA SER A 86 -5.92 -4.75 -13.44
C SER A 86 -6.21 -3.97 -14.72
N LEU A 87 -5.31 -4.12 -15.70
CA LEU A 87 -5.41 -3.52 -17.04
C LEU A 87 -5.74 -4.59 -18.09
N GLY A 88 -5.56 -5.87 -17.76
CA GLY A 88 -5.78 -7.00 -18.68
C GLY A 88 -4.71 -7.16 -19.77
N ASN A 89 -3.71 -6.28 -19.80
CA ASN A 89 -2.54 -6.35 -20.70
C ASN A 89 -1.26 -6.09 -19.90
N SER A 90 -0.28 -6.99 -20.01
CA SER A 90 1.03 -6.88 -19.35
C SER A 90 1.84 -5.66 -19.80
N GLU A 91 1.76 -5.26 -21.07
CA GLU A 91 2.46 -4.08 -21.58
C GLU A 91 1.90 -2.79 -20.94
N ALA A 92 0.57 -2.65 -20.93
CA ALA A 92 -0.10 -1.52 -20.31
C ALA A 92 0.20 -1.45 -18.80
N ALA A 93 0.23 -2.61 -18.12
CA ALA A 93 0.57 -2.67 -16.70
C ALA A 93 2.04 -2.32 -16.42
N ALA A 94 2.97 -2.68 -17.30
CA ALA A 94 4.35 -2.27 -17.20
C ALA A 94 4.51 -0.75 -17.35
N LYS A 95 3.84 -0.14 -18.35
CA LYS A 95 3.81 1.32 -18.54
C LYS A 95 3.18 2.03 -17.34
N LEU A 96 2.10 1.48 -16.77
CA LEU A 96 1.50 2.04 -15.56
C LEU A 96 2.47 1.94 -14.37
N LYS A 97 3.15 0.81 -14.20
CA LYS A 97 4.19 0.65 -13.16
C LYS A 97 5.24 1.74 -13.29
N GLU A 98 5.75 1.98 -14.48
CA GLU A 98 6.77 3.00 -14.74
C GLU A 98 6.25 4.40 -14.41
N ALA A 99 5.06 4.78 -14.90
CA ALA A 99 4.46 6.07 -14.63
C ALA A 99 4.24 6.31 -13.12
N LEU A 100 3.73 5.30 -12.40
CA LEU A 100 3.57 5.37 -10.94
C LEU A 100 4.92 5.52 -10.24
N THR A 101 5.93 4.74 -10.65
CA THR A 101 7.28 4.79 -10.06
C THR A 101 7.93 6.16 -10.29
N ASN A 102 7.74 6.77 -11.45
CA ASN A 102 8.27 8.10 -11.77
C ASN A 102 7.65 9.21 -10.91
N MET A 103 6.41 9.05 -10.44
CA MET A 103 5.80 9.94 -9.43
C MET A 103 6.21 9.61 -8.00
N GLY A 104 7.10 8.62 -7.82
CA GLY A 104 7.56 8.15 -6.51
C GLY A 104 6.65 7.11 -5.85
N ILE A 105 5.62 6.58 -6.51
CA ILE A 105 4.76 5.54 -5.95
C ILE A 105 5.49 4.19 -5.96
N ARG A 106 5.53 3.50 -4.81
CA ARG A 106 6.21 2.22 -4.69
C ARG A 106 5.34 1.06 -5.18
N VAL A 107 5.51 0.72 -6.46
CA VAL A 107 4.92 -0.49 -7.04
C VAL A 107 5.77 -1.71 -6.68
N ARG A 108 5.15 -2.75 -6.12
CA ARG A 108 5.84 -3.99 -5.77
C ARG A 108 6.22 -4.79 -7.00
N LYS A 109 5.22 -5.13 -7.83
CA LYS A 109 5.40 -5.99 -9.02
C LYS A 109 4.24 -5.82 -10.00
N VAL A 110 4.44 -6.36 -11.19
CA VAL A 110 3.39 -6.56 -12.19
C VAL A 110 3.23 -8.06 -12.40
N VAL A 111 2.00 -8.55 -12.33
CA VAL A 111 1.66 -9.96 -12.55
C VAL A 111 0.44 -10.03 -13.44
N TRP A 112 0.53 -10.73 -14.58
CA TRP A 112 -0.58 -10.97 -15.52
C TRP A 112 -1.42 -9.71 -15.83
N GLY A 113 -0.77 -8.62 -16.23
CA GLY A 113 -1.46 -7.36 -16.53
C GLY A 113 -2.06 -6.63 -15.32
N THR A 114 -1.61 -6.94 -14.11
CA THR A 114 -2.06 -6.33 -12.85
C THR A 114 -0.88 -5.69 -12.11
N VAL A 115 -1.03 -4.43 -11.73
CA VAL A 115 -0.07 -3.68 -10.89
C VAL A 115 -0.40 -3.94 -9.42
N VAL A 116 0.62 -4.26 -8.62
CA VAL A 116 0.47 -4.57 -7.18
C VAL A 116 1.14 -3.48 -6.33
N ILE A 117 0.38 -2.84 -5.44
CA ILE A 117 0.85 -1.78 -4.55
C ILE A 117 0.52 -2.15 -3.11
N CYS A 118 1.53 -2.39 -2.28
CA CYS A 118 1.33 -2.83 -0.88
C CYS A 118 1.80 -1.79 0.14
N ASN A 119 2.57 -0.77 -0.30
CA ASN A 119 2.93 0.31 0.61
C ASN A 119 1.64 1.06 1.03
N PRO A 120 1.38 1.24 2.34
CA PRO A 120 0.09 1.76 2.82
C PRO A 120 -0.26 3.16 2.30
N GLU A 121 0.74 4.03 2.25
CA GLU A 121 0.59 5.44 1.87
C GLU A 121 0.33 5.58 0.38
N ASP A 122 1.10 4.85 -0.42
CA ASP A 122 0.91 4.73 -1.87
C ASP A 122 -0.42 4.08 -2.24
N ARG A 123 -0.78 3.00 -1.54
CA ARG A 123 -2.04 2.27 -1.71
C ARG A 123 -3.23 3.18 -1.50
N GLU A 124 -3.24 3.91 -0.39
CA GLU A 124 -4.32 4.84 -0.04
C GLU A 124 -4.46 5.97 -1.07
N LEU A 125 -3.34 6.57 -1.49
CA LEU A 125 -3.34 7.62 -2.51
C LEU A 125 -3.93 7.12 -3.83
N VAL A 126 -3.44 6.00 -4.34
CA VAL A 126 -3.91 5.43 -5.61
C VAL A 126 -5.36 5.00 -5.50
N MET A 127 -5.78 4.41 -4.38
CA MET A 127 -7.17 4.03 -4.15
C MET A 127 -8.11 5.23 -4.19
N ARG A 128 -7.76 6.35 -3.53
CA ARG A 128 -8.55 7.59 -3.58
C ARG A 128 -8.63 8.15 -4.99
N ALA A 129 -7.52 8.16 -5.72
CA ALA A 129 -7.49 8.62 -7.11
C ALA A 129 -8.40 7.75 -8.03
N LEU A 130 -8.37 6.42 -7.87
CA LEU A 130 -9.23 5.49 -8.61
C LEU A 130 -10.73 5.67 -8.27
N GLN A 131 -11.05 5.92 -7.00
CA GLN A 131 -12.41 6.23 -6.58
C GLN A 131 -12.92 7.53 -7.21
N SER A 132 -12.07 8.57 -7.29
CA SER A 132 -12.42 9.82 -7.97
C SER A 132 -12.74 9.60 -9.46
N LEU A 133 -11.93 8.79 -10.16
CA LEU A 133 -12.19 8.46 -11.58
C LEU A 133 -13.50 7.70 -11.78
N THR A 134 -13.82 6.76 -10.88
CA THR A 134 -15.06 5.98 -10.97
C THR A 134 -16.30 6.85 -10.74
N ARG A 135 -16.19 7.90 -9.92
CA ARG A 135 -17.27 8.87 -9.68
C ARG A 135 -17.50 9.81 -10.86
N GLN A 136 -16.44 10.17 -11.59
CA GLN A 136 -16.55 11.05 -12.76
C GLN A 136 -17.14 10.34 -14.00
N GLY A 137 -17.04 9.02 -14.10
CA GLY A 137 -17.61 8.24 -15.20
C GLY A 137 -19.12 7.93 -15.11
N ASN A 138 -19.77 8.28 -13.99
CA ASN A 138 -21.21 8.10 -13.77
C ASN A 138 -22.00 9.42 -13.88
N GLY A 139 -21.49 10.40 -14.65
CA GLY A 139 -22.13 11.69 -14.93
C GLY A 139 -22.60 11.79 -16.37
#